data_AF-A0A0G1XFK6-F1
#
_entry.id   AF-A0A0G1XFK6-F1
#
_cell.length_a   1.000
_cell.length_b   1.000
_cell.length_c   1.000
_cell.angle_alpha   90.00
_cell.angle_beta   90.00
_cell.angle_gamma   90.00
#
_symmetry.space_group_name_H-M   'P 1'
#
loop_
_entity.id
_entity.type
_entity.pdbx_description
1 polymer ?
#
loop_
_entity_poly.entity_id
_entity_poly.type
_entity_poly.pdbx_seq_one_letter_code
_entity_poly.pdbx_strand_id
1 'polypeptide(L)'
;MEEVIRRRLRNAWPLPDIMVIDGGEGQVNRVQQVLNELGVKIPIIGIAKGFDRKQDRLVYDVANADLRRVAEGWKEVLQKARDEAHRFAGSYHRLLRSKASGIPRKKKTK
;
A
#
# COMPACT_ATOMS: atom_id res chain seq x y z
N MET A 1 -10.51 -2.81 0.29
CA MET A 1 -9.61 -1.65 0.17
C MET A 1 -10.34 -0.35 0.50
N GLU A 2 -11.46 -0.07 -0.18
CA GLU A 2 -12.20 1.19 -0.02
C GLU A 2 -12.57 1.54 1.42
N GLU A 3 -13.14 0.58 2.15
CA GLU A 3 -13.54 0.80 3.54
C GLU A 3 -12.37 1.26 4.41
N VAL A 4 -11.16 0.74 4.17
CA VAL A 4 -9.94 1.15 4.89
C VAL A 4 -9.60 2.61 4.58
N ILE A 5 -9.66 3.00 3.30
CA ILE A 5 -9.40 4.38 2.88
C ILE A 5 -10.44 5.35 3.46
N ARG A 6 -11.73 4.99 3.39
CA ARG A 6 -12.81 5.81 3.99
C ARG A 6 -12.62 6.00 5.49
N ARG A 7 -12.27 4.93 6.22
CA ARG A 7 -11.97 5.02 7.67
C ARG A 7 -10.75 5.88 7.95
N ARG A 8 -9.68 5.72 7.16
CA ARG A 8 -8.45 6.51 7.31
C ARG A 8 -8.68 8.00 7.04
N LEU A 9 -9.56 8.37 6.13
CA LEU A 9 -9.82 9.77 5.76
C LEU A 9 -10.91 10.44 6.59
N ARG A 10 -11.74 9.67 7.30
CA ARG A 10 -12.70 10.21 8.28
C ARG A 10 -12.09 10.53 9.64
N ASN A 11 -10.86 10.09 9.89
CA ASN A 11 -10.18 10.38 11.15
C ASN A 11 -9.49 11.76 11.10
N ALA A 12 -9.13 12.29 12.26
CA ALA A 12 -8.49 13.60 12.40
C ALA A 12 -6.96 13.58 12.13
N TRP A 13 -6.42 12.52 11.54
CA TRP A 13 -4.99 12.46 11.26
C TRP A 13 -4.67 13.31 10.02
N PRO A 14 -3.46 13.91 9.98
CA PRO A 14 -3.00 14.64 8.80
C PRO A 14 -3.14 13.80 7.52
N LEU A 15 -3.52 14.46 6.43
CA LEU A 15 -3.50 13.83 5.12
C LEU A 15 -2.06 13.55 4.71
N PRO A 16 -1.77 12.39 4.13
CA PRO A 16 -0.45 12.13 3.59
C PRO A 16 -0.22 12.94 2.30
N ASP A 17 1.03 13.32 2.06
CA ASP A 17 1.44 13.95 0.80
C ASP A 17 1.38 12.97 -0.39
N ILE A 18 1.49 11.67 -0.12
CA ILE A 18 1.42 10.60 -1.11
C ILE A 18 0.87 9.31 -0.51
N MET A 19 0.06 8.58 -1.27
CA MET A 19 -0.41 7.24 -0.91
C MET A 19 0.29 6.17 -1.76
N VAL A 20 0.92 5.20 -1.10
CA VAL A 20 1.48 4.01 -1.75
C VAL A 20 0.54 2.84 -1.57
N ILE A 21 0.13 2.20 -2.66
CA ILE A 21 -0.82 1.08 -2.68
C ILE A 21 -0.09 -0.19 -3.11
N ASP A 22 -0.15 -1.24 -2.30
CA ASP A 22 0.27 -2.60 -2.69
C ASP A 22 -0.77 -3.16 -3.67
N GLY A 23 -0.61 -2.84 -4.94
CA GLY A 23 -1.66 -3.08 -5.93
C GLY A 23 -1.43 -2.49 -7.31
N GLY A 24 -2.10 -3.09 -8.29
CA GLY A 24 -2.11 -2.63 -9.68
C GLY A 24 -3.24 -1.65 -10.01
N GLU A 25 -3.43 -1.42 -11.30
CA GLU A 25 -4.33 -0.40 -11.86
C GLU A 25 -5.76 -0.46 -11.34
N GLY A 26 -6.40 -1.64 -11.30
CA GLY A 26 -7.76 -1.76 -10.76
C GLY A 26 -7.87 -1.32 -9.30
N GLN A 27 -6.82 -1.54 -8.50
CA GLN A 27 -6.78 -1.13 -7.10
C GLN A 27 -6.50 0.37 -6.95
N VAL A 28 -5.57 0.92 -7.74
CA VAL A 28 -5.29 2.37 -7.79
C VAL A 28 -6.54 3.14 -8.21
N ASN A 29 -7.22 2.71 -9.28
CA ASN A 29 -8.44 3.34 -9.78
C ASN A 29 -9.55 3.34 -8.74
N ARG A 30 -9.69 2.25 -7.98
CA ARG A 30 -10.69 2.17 -6.91
C ARG A 30 -10.38 3.14 -5.76
N VAL A 31 -9.10 3.29 -5.38
CA VAL A 31 -8.70 4.28 -4.37
C VAL A 31 -8.94 5.69 -4.90
N GLN A 32 -8.56 5.98 -6.15
CA GLN A 32 -8.79 7.28 -6.79
C GLN A 32 -10.27 7.65 -6.82
N GLN A 33 -11.16 6.70 -7.11
CA GLN A 33 -12.60 6.91 -7.05
C GLN A 33 -13.06 7.34 -5.65
N VAL A 34 -12.60 6.64 -4.59
CA VAL A 34 -12.93 7.00 -3.21
C VAL A 34 -12.41 8.39 -2.84
N LEU A 35 -11.19 8.75 -3.26
CA LEU A 35 -10.65 10.09 -3.04
C LEU A 35 -11.51 11.16 -3.71
N ASN A 36 -11.91 10.94 -4.97
CA ASN A 36 -12.76 11.85 -5.73
C ASN A 36 -14.13 12.03 -5.06
N GLU A 37 -14.77 10.94 -4.61
CA GLU A 37 -16.04 10.99 -3.89
C GLU A 37 -15.97 11.78 -2.57
N LEU A 38 -14.81 11.76 -1.91
CA LEU A 38 -14.56 12.50 -0.67
C LEU A 38 -14.04 13.93 -0.91
N GLY A 39 -13.83 14.33 -2.17
CA GLY A 39 -13.26 15.63 -2.51
C GLY A 39 -11.80 15.80 -2.08
N VAL A 40 -11.09 14.70 -1.80
CA VAL A 40 -9.69 14.71 -1.32
C VAL A 40 -8.74 14.54 -2.50
N LYS A 41 -7.70 15.37 -2.57
CA LYS A 41 -6.67 15.28 -3.61
C LYS A 41 -5.35 14.82 -3.00
N ILE A 42 -5.04 13.54 -3.15
CA ILE A 42 -3.77 12.95 -2.72
C ILE A 42 -3.23 12.13 -3.89
N PRO A 43 -1.96 12.33 -4.31
CA PRO A 43 -1.37 11.53 -5.36
C PRO A 43 -1.18 10.07 -4.92
N ILE A 44 -1.41 9.14 -5.85
CA ILE A 44 -1.36 7.71 -5.58
C ILE A 44 -0.28 7.06 -6.44
N ILE A 45 0.55 6.22 -5.84
CA ILE A 45 1.42 5.28 -6.54
C ILE A 45 1.05 3.84 -6.14
N GLY A 46 0.57 3.07 -7.10
CA GLY A 46 0.45 1.62 -6.98
C GLY A 46 1.77 0.92 -7.30
N ILE A 47 2.03 -0.19 -6.61
CA ILE A 47 3.15 -1.08 -6.92
C ILE A 47 2.58 -2.47 -7.23
N ALA A 48 2.54 -2.79 -8.52
CA ALA A 48 2.10 -4.09 -9.01
C ALA A 48 3.29 -5.04 -9.15
N LYS A 49 3.06 -6.34 -8.90
CA LYS A 49 4.03 -7.38 -9.28
C LYS A 49 4.13 -7.43 -10.80
N GLY A 50 5.35 -7.39 -11.33
CA GLY A 50 5.57 -7.58 -12.77
C GLY A 50 5.18 -8.98 -13.24
N PHE A 51 4.99 -9.12 -14.55
CA PHE A 51 4.60 -10.36 -15.23
C PHE A 51 5.54 -11.54 -14.91
N ASP A 52 6.84 -11.29 -14.75
CA ASP A 52 7.85 -12.28 -14.43
C ASP A 52 8.11 -12.43 -12.93
N ARG A 53 7.39 -11.69 -12.08
CA ARG A 53 7.63 -11.52 -10.62
C ARG A 53 9.05 -11.06 -10.27
N LYS A 54 9.87 -10.63 -11.24
CA LYS A 54 11.25 -10.17 -11.00
C LYS A 54 11.33 -8.65 -10.90
N GLN A 55 10.43 -7.93 -11.55
CA GLN A 55 10.44 -6.47 -11.54
C GLN A 55 9.08 -5.89 -11.12
N ASP A 56 9.06 -5.09 -10.07
CA ASP A 56 7.86 -4.34 -9.72
C ASP A 56 7.58 -3.25 -10.76
N ARG A 57 6.29 -3.13 -11.10
CA ARG A 57 5.75 -2.09 -11.98
C ARG A 57 5.04 -1.04 -11.13
N LEU A 58 5.41 0.23 -11.33
CA LEU A 58 4.70 1.35 -10.72
C LEU A 58 3.49 1.73 -11.56
N VAL A 59 2.40 2.11 -10.88
CA VAL A 59 1.15 2.57 -11.48
C VAL A 59 0.82 3.92 -10.88
N TYR A 60 0.80 4.96 -11.69
CA TYR A 60 0.56 6.33 -11.27
C TYR A 60 0.09 7.16 -12.46
N ASP A 61 -0.39 8.38 -12.21
CA ASP A 61 -0.72 9.34 -13.26
C ASP A 61 0.56 9.87 -13.91
N VAL A 62 0.86 9.37 -15.11
CA VAL A 62 2.06 9.74 -15.88
C VAL A 62 2.03 11.17 -16.42
N ALA A 63 0.84 11.79 -16.50
CA ALA A 63 0.70 13.17 -16.93
C ALA A 63 1.13 14.15 -15.81
N ASN A 64 1.17 13.68 -14.55
CA ASN A 64 1.67 14.44 -13.42
C ASN A 64 3.20 14.33 -13.36
N ALA A 65 3.89 15.39 -13.81
CA ALA A 65 5.35 15.43 -13.89
C ALA A 65 6.03 15.28 -12.52
N ASP A 66 5.47 15.86 -11.46
CA ASP A 66 6.01 15.75 -10.11
C ASP A 66 5.88 14.33 -9.59
N LEU A 67 4.72 13.72 -9.79
CA LEU A 67 4.48 12.33 -9.39
C LEU A 67 5.36 11.35 -10.16
N ARG A 68 5.58 11.61 -11.46
CA ARG A 68 6.52 10.85 -12.28
C ARG A 68 7.94 10.94 -11.73
N ARG A 69 8.41 12.15 -11.40
CA ARG A 69 9.72 12.37 -10.80
C ARG A 69 9.87 11.62 -9.47
N VAL A 70 8.83 11.61 -8.64
CA VAL A 70 8.82 10.84 -7.38
C VAL A 70 8.85 9.34 -7.66
N ALA A 71 7.98 8.84 -8.54
CA ALA A 71 7.89 7.42 -8.86
C ALA A 71 9.20 6.86 -9.42
N GLU A 72 9.81 7.56 -10.38
CA GLU A 72 11.04 7.12 -11.05
C GLU A 72 12.27 7.36 -10.15
N GLY A 73 12.38 8.53 -9.51
CA GLY A 73 13.55 8.90 -8.70
C GLY A 73 13.62 8.20 -7.34
N TRP A 74 12.49 7.75 -6.79
CA TRP A 74 12.40 7.15 -5.45
C TRP A 74 11.81 5.74 -5.45
N LYS A 75 11.87 5.02 -6.59
CA LYS A 75 11.32 3.67 -6.76
C LYS A 75 11.69 2.72 -5.63
N GLU A 76 12.97 2.67 -5.25
CA GLU A 76 13.45 1.76 -4.20
C GLU A 76 12.86 2.07 -2.82
N VAL A 77 12.65 3.35 -2.51
CA VAL A 77 12.04 3.78 -1.23
C VAL A 77 10.56 3.40 -1.21
N LEU A 78 9.85 3.61 -2.31
CA LEU A 78 8.45 3.20 -2.47
C LEU A 78 8.30 1.67 -2.31
N GLN A 79 9.20 0.89 -2.90
CA GLN A 79 9.23 -0.56 -2.74
C GLN A 79 9.47 -0.98 -1.29
N LYS A 80 10.46 -0.39 -0.60
CA LYS A 80 10.73 -0.66 0.82
C LYS A 80 9.53 -0.33 1.70
N ALA A 81 8.84 0.78 1.44
CA ALA A 81 7.63 1.16 2.17
C ALA A 81 6.50 0.13 1.98
N ARG A 82 6.28 -0.33 0.74
CA ARG A 82 5.34 -1.43 0.45
C ARG A 82 5.76 -2.71 1.16
N ASP A 83 7.02 -3.10 1.09
CA ASP A 83 7.53 -4.34 1.68
C ASP A 83 7.33 -4.33 3.19
N GLU A 84 7.52 -3.18 3.84
CA GLU A 84 7.27 -3.01 5.27
C GLU A 84 5.77 -3.11 5.61
N ALA A 85 4.89 -2.49 4.81
CA ALA A 85 3.44 -2.64 4.97
C ALA A 85 3.00 -4.10 4.78
N HIS A 86 3.57 -4.80 3.79
CA HIS A 86 3.31 -6.21 3.52
C HIS A 86 3.83 -7.10 4.66
N ARG A 87 5.03 -6.83 5.18
CA ARG A 87 5.62 -7.52 6.35
C ARG A 87 4.74 -7.35 7.58
N PHE A 88 4.24 -6.13 7.84
CA PHE A 88 3.35 -5.83 8.95
C PHE A 88 2.05 -6.63 8.83
N ALA A 89 1.37 -6.55 7.68
CA ALA A 89 0.12 -7.28 7.43
C ALA A 89 0.30 -8.80 7.54
N GLY A 90 1.35 -9.36 6.94
CA GLY A 90 1.66 -10.79 7.01
C GLY A 90 1.96 -11.26 8.45
N SER A 91 2.66 -10.43 9.23
CA SER A 91 2.95 -10.73 10.65
C SER A 91 1.67 -10.73 11.50
N TYR A 92 0.78 -9.77 11.26
CA TYR A 92 -0.51 -9.69 11.94
C TYR A 92 -1.42 -10.89 11.61
N HIS A 93 -1.53 -11.28 10.33
CA HIS A 93 -2.30 -12.46 9.93
C HIS A 93 -1.72 -13.76 10.51
N ARG A 94 -0.39 -13.91 10.58
CA ARG A 94 0.23 -15.06 11.25
C ARG A 94 -0.12 -15.10 12.74
N LEU A 95 -0.11 -13.95 13.42
CA LEU A 95 -0.51 -13.85 14.83
C LEU A 95 -1.96 -14.31 15.03
N LEU A 96 -2.89 -13.81 14.23
CA LEU A 96 -4.30 -14.19 14.32
C LEU A 96 -4.52 -15.68 14.09
N ARG A 97 -3.87 -16.26 13.07
CA ARG A 97 -3.96 -17.72 12.83
C ARG A 97 -3.41 -18.54 13.99
N SER A 98 -2.27 -18.15 14.56
CA SER A 98 -1.71 -18.86 15.72
C SER A 98 -2.63 -18.85 16.93
N LYS A 99 -3.37 -17.75 17.15
CA LYS A 99 -4.38 -17.66 18.22
C LYS A 99 -5.61 -18.53 17.92
N ALA A 100 -6.06 -18.55 16.66
CA ALA A 100 -7.22 -19.35 16.25
C ALA A 100 -6.96 -20.86 16.28
N SER A 101 -5.72 -21.29 16.01
CA SER A 101 -5.36 -22.71 15.96
C SER A 101 -4.94 -23.31 17.32
N GLY A 102 -4.87 -22.53 18.41
CA GLY A 102 -4.50 -23.03 19.75
C GLY A 102 -3.06 -23.56 19.91
N ILE A 103 -2.23 -23.51 18.86
CA ILE A 103 -0.85 -24.02 18.89
C ILE A 103 0.08 -22.97 19.55
N PRO A 104 0.73 -23.26 20.69
CA PRO A 104 1.64 -22.33 21.34
C PRO A 104 2.91 -22.13 20.48
N ARG A 105 3.42 -20.89 20.43
CA ARG A 105 4.66 -20.58 19.70
C ARG A 105 5.82 -21.41 20.26
N LYS A 106 6.55 -22.15 19.41
CA LYS A 106 7.94 -22.52 19.72
C LYS A 106 8.74 -21.22 19.82
N LYS A 107 9.18 -20.88 21.04
CA LYS A 107 10.16 -19.81 21.26
C LYS A 107 11.37 -20.12 20.39
N LYS A 108 11.67 -19.28 19.39
CA LYS A 108 12.99 -19.30 18.76
C LYS A 108 13.96 -18.82 19.83
N THR A 109 14.75 -19.76 20.35
CA THR A 109 15.95 -19.47 21.13
C THR A 109 16.89 -18.59 20.31
N LYS A 110 17.54 -17.65 21.00
CA LYS A 110 18.48 -16.67 20.46
C LYS A 110 19.57 -17.31 19.59
#